data_AF-U5H205-F1
#
_entry.id   AF-U5H205-F1
#
_cell.length_a   1.000
_cell.length_b   1.000
_cell.length_c   1.000
_cell.angle_alpha   90.00
_cell.angle_beta   90.00
_cell.angle_gamma   90.00
#
_symmetry.space_group_name_H-M   'P 1'
#
loop_
_entity.id
_entity.type
_entity.pdbx_description
1 polymer ?
#
loop_
_entity_poly.entity_id
_entity_poly.type
_entity_poly.pdbx_seq_one_letter_code
_entity_poly.pdbx_strand_id
1 'polypeptide(L)'
;MHDAIHNRDLPHAERVLMLLTVRYALEGWTKFAESQPRSSPNNFLSPQTLDGIYRVVEGYIALVRNYRNYWPQEAFIPWRHGTEMVEHFFGTLRKIVKEFDALDFLQSYAKVEVLQRAMHQLGTDAAGSAQGYHHTYQNLHNLNLTALGTYPGDGDIEAIAVKAALAANDILKGLRIWDIIEERNIEKRKQAPLPDILVDG
;
A
#
# COMPACT_ATOMS: atom_id res chain seq x y z
N MET A 1 -1.43 -2.10 -5.54
CA MET A 1 -1.18 -1.26 -4.34
C MET A 1 -1.70 0.15 -4.53
N HIS A 2 -1.31 0.86 -5.61
CA HIS A 2 -1.80 2.21 -5.90
C HIS A 2 -3.33 2.34 -5.83
N ASP A 3 -4.06 1.46 -6.52
CA ASP A 3 -5.53 1.49 -6.55
C ASP A 3 -6.16 1.23 -5.18
N ALA A 4 -5.58 0.32 -4.38
CA ALA A 4 -6.08 0.06 -3.02
C ALA A 4 -6.04 1.32 -2.13
N ILE A 5 -5.12 2.25 -2.38
CA ILE A 5 -4.99 3.50 -1.63
C ILE A 5 -5.75 4.66 -2.28
N HIS A 6 -5.67 4.82 -3.60
CA HIS A 6 -6.13 6.04 -4.29
C HIS A 6 -7.48 5.89 -4.99
N ASN A 7 -7.94 4.67 -5.29
CA ASN A 7 -9.26 4.48 -5.87
C ASN A 7 -10.33 4.95 -4.86
N ARG A 8 -11.41 5.57 -5.32
CA ARG A 8 -12.41 6.25 -4.49
C ARG A 8 -13.66 5.41 -4.22
N ASP A 9 -13.85 4.39 -5.05
CA ASP A 9 -15.07 3.61 -5.07
C ASP A 9 -14.90 2.26 -4.37
N LEU A 10 -13.64 1.84 -4.15
CA LEU A 10 -13.34 0.55 -3.52
C LEU A 10 -13.75 0.54 -2.03
N PRO A 11 -14.48 -0.50 -1.57
CA PRO A 11 -14.75 -0.72 -0.15
C PRO A 11 -13.51 -1.21 0.60
N HIS A 12 -13.50 -1.08 1.92
CA HIS A 12 -12.35 -1.47 2.75
C HIS A 12 -11.96 -2.96 2.61
N ALA A 13 -12.95 -3.86 2.50
CA ALA A 13 -12.70 -5.29 2.32
C ALA A 13 -11.87 -5.58 1.05
N GLU A 14 -12.21 -4.93 -0.06
CA GLU A 14 -11.49 -5.12 -1.33
C GLU A 14 -10.09 -4.52 -1.28
N ARG A 15 -9.92 -3.38 -0.61
CA ARG A 15 -8.59 -2.80 -0.40
C ARG A 15 -7.69 -3.71 0.45
N VAL A 16 -8.22 -4.29 1.53
CA VAL A 16 -7.50 -5.27 2.37
C VAL A 16 -7.10 -6.49 1.53
N LEU A 17 -8.02 -7.02 0.69
CA LEU A 17 -7.72 -8.12 -0.24
C LEU A 17 -6.53 -7.79 -1.14
N MET A 18 -6.57 -6.63 -1.81
CA MET A 18 -5.50 -6.19 -2.72
C MET A 18 -4.17 -6.01 -1.99
N LEU A 19 -4.18 -5.39 -0.81
CA LEU A 19 -2.97 -5.10 -0.03
C LEU A 19 -2.32 -6.38 0.50
N LEU A 20 -3.13 -7.30 1.04
CA LEU A 20 -2.65 -8.61 1.48
C LEU A 20 -2.14 -9.46 0.31
N THR A 21 -2.80 -9.39 -0.86
CA THR A 21 -2.36 -10.10 -2.06
C THR A 21 -0.97 -9.63 -2.48
N VAL A 22 -0.73 -8.31 -2.48
CA VAL A 22 0.60 -7.73 -2.76
C VAL A 22 1.62 -8.20 -1.73
N ARG A 23 1.29 -8.16 -0.43
CA ARG A 23 2.19 -8.63 0.63
C ARG A 23 2.60 -10.08 0.41
N TYR A 24 1.64 -10.98 0.27
CA TYR A 24 1.92 -12.42 0.14
C TYR A 24 2.66 -12.76 -1.16
N ALA A 25 2.35 -12.07 -2.26
CA ALA A 25 3.08 -12.24 -3.52
C ALA A 25 4.55 -11.82 -3.36
N LEU A 26 4.82 -10.69 -2.69
CA LEU A 26 6.17 -10.24 -2.42
C LEU A 26 6.91 -11.17 -1.46
N GLU A 27 6.27 -11.67 -0.41
CA GLU A 27 6.87 -12.66 0.50
C GLU A 27 7.26 -13.95 -0.25
N GLY A 28 6.39 -14.44 -1.15
CA GLY A 28 6.69 -15.59 -1.99
C GLY A 28 7.83 -15.32 -2.97
N TRP A 29 7.84 -14.15 -3.60
CA TRP A 29 8.91 -13.76 -4.50
C TRP A 29 10.24 -13.59 -3.76
N THR A 30 10.26 -13.00 -2.56
CA THR A 30 11.47 -12.92 -1.73
C THR A 30 12.06 -14.30 -1.49
N LYS A 31 11.25 -15.27 -1.07
CA LYS A 31 11.70 -16.66 -0.86
C LYS A 31 12.29 -17.28 -2.13
N PHE A 32 11.66 -17.02 -3.28
CA PHE A 32 12.19 -17.47 -4.56
C PHE A 32 13.53 -16.82 -4.89
N ALA A 33 13.62 -15.49 -4.75
CA ALA A 33 14.82 -14.74 -5.04
C ALA A 33 15.98 -15.26 -4.18
N GLU A 34 15.77 -15.41 -2.87
CA GLU A 34 16.75 -15.98 -1.93
C GLU A 34 17.17 -17.40 -2.30
N SER A 35 16.27 -18.21 -2.86
CA SER A 35 16.60 -19.56 -3.30
C SER A 35 17.56 -19.61 -4.49
N GLN A 36 17.70 -18.54 -5.29
CA GLN A 36 18.53 -18.61 -6.49
C GLN A 36 20.03 -18.73 -6.14
N PRO A 37 20.83 -19.58 -6.84
CA PRO A 37 22.25 -19.80 -6.52
C PRO A 37 23.13 -18.55 -6.63
N ARG A 38 22.67 -17.51 -7.34
CA ARG A 38 23.33 -16.22 -7.51
C ARG A 38 22.52 -15.08 -6.90
N SER A 39 21.65 -15.36 -5.93
CA SER A 39 20.88 -14.33 -5.27
C SER A 39 21.82 -13.37 -4.53
N SER A 40 21.89 -12.15 -5.02
CA SER A 40 22.48 -11.03 -4.30
C SER A 40 21.32 -10.23 -3.69
N PRO A 41 21.51 -9.59 -2.52
CA PRO A 41 20.56 -8.61 -1.99
C PRO A 41 20.16 -7.52 -3.01
N ASN A 42 20.98 -7.31 -4.04
CA ASN A 42 20.75 -6.34 -5.12
C ASN A 42 19.92 -6.87 -6.30
N ASN A 43 19.57 -8.16 -6.32
CA ASN A 43 18.84 -8.78 -7.45
C ASN A 43 17.31 -8.74 -7.27
N PHE A 44 16.83 -8.14 -6.18
CA PHE A 44 15.41 -7.95 -5.88
C PHE A 44 15.18 -6.56 -5.25
N LEU A 45 13.94 -6.29 -4.82
CA LEU A 45 13.62 -5.09 -4.06
C LEU A 45 14.52 -4.95 -2.83
N SER A 46 14.95 -3.71 -2.57
CA SER A 46 15.73 -3.42 -1.37
C SER A 46 14.93 -3.81 -0.11
N PRO A 47 15.61 -4.24 0.98
CA PRO A 47 14.95 -4.52 2.25
C PRO A 47 14.11 -3.34 2.76
N GLN A 48 14.58 -2.11 2.55
CA GLN A 48 13.87 -0.88 2.94
C GLN A 48 12.57 -0.68 2.16
N THR A 49 12.57 -1.00 0.87
CA THR A 49 11.36 -0.94 0.04
C THR A 49 10.33 -1.96 0.48
N LEU A 50 10.75 -3.20 0.74
CA LEU A 50 9.85 -4.27 1.21
C LEU A 50 9.25 -3.93 2.58
N ASP A 51 10.08 -3.48 3.51
CA ASP A 51 9.67 -3.05 4.84
C ASP A 51 8.67 -1.88 4.78
N GLY A 52 8.92 -0.89 3.90
CA GLY A 52 7.97 0.18 3.63
C GLY A 52 6.61 -0.32 3.10
N ILE A 53 6.61 -1.25 2.16
CA ILE A 53 5.38 -1.85 1.63
C ILE A 53 4.61 -2.59 2.73
N TYR A 54 5.30 -3.41 3.54
CA TYR A 54 4.67 -4.14 4.63
C TYR A 54 4.08 -3.21 5.69
N ARG A 55 4.78 -2.13 6.04
CA ARG A 55 4.24 -1.09 6.94
C ARG A 55 2.99 -0.42 6.38
N VAL A 56 2.91 -0.19 5.07
CA VAL A 56 1.67 0.36 4.48
C VAL A 56 0.51 -0.63 4.61
N VAL A 57 0.75 -1.92 4.35
CA VAL A 57 -0.29 -2.96 4.50
C VAL A 57 -0.75 -3.08 5.95
N GLU A 58 0.19 -3.18 6.89
CA GLU A 58 -0.10 -3.31 8.32
C GLU A 58 -0.76 -2.05 8.89
N GLY A 59 -0.24 -0.88 8.54
CA GLY A 59 -0.80 0.41 8.91
C GLY A 59 -2.21 0.60 8.38
N TYR A 60 -2.48 0.17 7.14
CA TYR A 60 -3.83 0.21 6.58
C TYR A 60 -4.81 -0.65 7.37
N ILE A 61 -4.45 -1.90 7.67
CA ILE A 61 -5.29 -2.82 8.45
C ILE A 61 -5.50 -2.28 9.87
N ALA A 62 -4.45 -1.72 10.48
CA ALA A 62 -4.56 -1.08 11.80
C ALA A 62 -5.51 0.12 11.77
N LEU A 63 -5.44 0.97 10.75
CA LEU A 63 -6.37 2.10 10.58
C LEU A 63 -7.81 1.62 10.39
N VAL A 64 -8.04 0.60 9.56
CA VAL A 64 -9.38 -0.02 9.40
C VAL A 64 -9.94 -0.47 10.76
N ARG A 65 -9.13 -1.17 11.57
CA ARG A 65 -9.53 -1.60 12.91
C ARG A 65 -9.78 -0.43 13.85
N ASN A 66 -8.93 0.60 13.81
CA ASN A 66 -9.05 1.76 14.69
C ASN A 66 -10.30 2.59 14.37
N TYR A 67 -10.57 2.86 13.10
CA TYR A 67 -11.80 3.55 12.71
C TYR A 67 -13.04 2.74 13.08
N ARG A 68 -13.04 1.42 12.83
CA ARG A 68 -14.13 0.52 13.25
C ARG A 68 -14.40 0.57 14.75
N ASN A 69 -13.34 0.55 15.57
CA ASN A 69 -13.46 0.37 17.02
C ASN A 69 -13.64 1.69 17.79
N TYR A 70 -13.01 2.78 17.34
CA TYR A 70 -12.94 4.05 18.08
C TYR A 70 -13.66 5.21 17.38
N TRP A 71 -13.81 5.18 16.06
CA TRP A 71 -14.49 6.23 15.29
C TRP A 71 -15.49 5.67 14.28
N PRO A 72 -16.46 4.83 14.70
CA PRO A 72 -17.37 4.16 13.77
C PRO A 72 -18.30 5.11 13.02
N GLN A 73 -18.43 6.35 13.49
CA GLN A 73 -19.22 7.41 12.84
C GLN A 73 -18.43 8.16 11.75
N GLU A 74 -17.11 8.00 11.72
CA GLU A 74 -16.23 8.67 10.76
C GLU A 74 -15.86 7.70 9.64
N ALA A 75 -15.91 8.18 8.40
CA ALA A 75 -15.45 7.41 7.24
C ALA A 75 -13.92 7.47 7.12
N PHE A 76 -13.29 6.31 6.95
CA PHE A 76 -11.86 6.24 6.70
C PHE A 76 -11.59 6.51 5.22
N ILE A 77 -10.85 7.59 4.94
CA ILE A 77 -10.51 8.02 3.58
C ILE A 77 -9.00 7.78 3.35
N PRO A 78 -8.59 6.67 2.73
CA PRO A 78 -7.18 6.24 2.70
C PRO A 78 -6.23 7.24 2.06
N TRP A 79 -6.60 7.81 0.92
CA TRP A 79 -5.75 8.77 0.19
C TRP A 79 -5.51 10.09 0.96
N ARG A 80 -6.29 10.37 2.02
CA ARG A 80 -6.04 11.53 2.89
C ARG A 80 -4.98 11.30 3.96
N HIS A 81 -4.52 10.06 4.14
CA HIS A 81 -3.53 9.71 5.16
C HIS A 81 -2.08 9.66 4.60
N GLY A 82 -1.88 10.04 3.33
CA GLY A 82 -0.57 10.15 2.69
C GLY A 82 0.03 11.56 2.71
N THR A 83 1.20 11.71 2.09
CA THR A 83 1.95 12.98 1.99
C THR A 83 1.50 13.86 0.83
N GLU A 84 0.53 13.43 0.03
CA GLU A 84 0.12 14.08 -1.22
C GLU A 84 -0.18 15.58 -1.02
N MET A 85 -0.86 15.96 0.07
CA MET A 85 -1.12 17.38 0.38
C MET A 85 0.12 18.21 0.64
N VAL A 86 1.11 17.61 1.30
CA VAL A 86 2.38 18.28 1.60
C VAL A 86 3.16 18.49 0.30
N GLU A 87 3.17 17.48 -0.56
CA GLU A 87 3.77 17.57 -1.89
C GLU A 87 3.09 18.64 -2.76
N HIS A 88 1.76 18.73 -2.72
CA HIS A 88 0.99 19.78 -3.42
C HIS A 88 1.26 21.17 -2.87
N PHE A 89 1.37 21.31 -1.55
CA PHE A 89 1.75 22.57 -0.91
C PHE A 89 3.12 23.03 -1.43
N PHE A 90 4.13 22.16 -1.40
CA PHE A 90 5.47 22.49 -1.90
C PHE A 90 5.51 22.71 -3.41
N GLY A 91 4.74 21.94 -4.19
CA GLY A 91 4.60 22.15 -5.63
C GLY A 91 3.99 23.52 -5.95
N THR A 92 2.98 23.95 -5.19
CA THR A 92 2.37 25.28 -5.32
C THR A 92 3.32 26.38 -4.89
N LEU A 93 4.01 26.19 -3.76
CA LEU A 93 5.02 27.14 -3.28
C LEU A 93 6.11 27.37 -4.32
N ARG A 94 6.61 26.31 -4.97
CA ARG A 94 7.61 26.41 -6.04
C ARG A 94 7.14 27.16 -7.29
N LYS A 95 5.82 27.29 -7.51
CA LYS A 95 5.26 28.15 -8.57
C LYS A 95 5.32 29.63 -8.21
N ILE A 96 5.33 29.96 -6.91
CA ILE A 96 5.41 31.34 -6.40
C ILE A 96 6.89 31.73 -6.25
N VAL A 97 7.67 30.89 -5.56
CA VAL A 97 9.08 31.08 -5.25
C VAL A 97 9.82 29.77 -5.55
N LYS A 98 10.56 29.73 -6.67
CA LYS A 98 11.18 28.50 -7.19
C LYS A 98 12.16 27.86 -6.20
N GLU A 99 12.99 28.68 -5.57
CA GLU A 99 13.88 28.30 -4.48
C GLU A 99 13.56 29.23 -3.32
N PHE A 100 12.99 28.68 -2.26
CA PHE A 100 12.52 29.43 -1.09
C PHE A 100 13.40 29.11 0.11
N ASP A 101 13.71 30.13 0.90
CA ASP A 101 14.28 29.93 2.23
C ASP A 101 13.18 29.77 3.31
N ALA A 102 13.58 29.69 4.59
CA ALA A 102 12.63 29.53 5.69
C ALA A 102 11.70 30.74 5.86
N LEU A 103 12.18 31.95 5.56
CA LEU A 103 11.37 33.17 5.66
C LEU A 103 10.37 33.23 4.50
N ASP A 104 10.79 32.91 3.29
CA ASP A 104 9.94 32.81 2.11
C ASP A 104 8.80 31.80 2.34
N PHE A 105 9.10 30.65 2.94
CA PHE A 105 8.10 29.64 3.30
C PHE A 105 7.05 30.22 4.25
N LEU A 106 7.47 30.87 5.34
CA LEU A 106 6.56 31.43 6.35
C LEU A 106 5.69 32.56 5.76
N GLN A 107 6.29 33.44 4.96
CA GLN A 107 5.58 34.56 4.33
C GLN A 107 4.65 34.13 3.19
N SER A 108 4.94 32.99 2.56
CA SER A 108 4.15 32.48 1.43
C SER A 108 2.94 31.67 1.85
N TYR A 109 2.79 31.30 3.13
CA TYR A 109 1.69 30.47 3.61
C TYR A 109 0.31 30.98 3.16
N ALA A 110 -0.02 32.25 3.46
CA ALA A 110 -1.30 32.85 3.10
C ALA A 110 -1.50 32.93 1.58
N LYS A 111 -0.42 33.11 0.80
CA LYS A 111 -0.48 33.15 -0.66
C LYS A 111 -0.74 31.77 -1.24
N VAL A 112 -0.08 30.74 -0.72
CA VAL A 112 -0.30 29.34 -1.11
C VAL A 112 -1.72 28.92 -0.78
N GLU A 113 -2.23 29.29 0.40
CA GLU A 113 -3.61 28.97 0.80
C GLU A 113 -4.65 29.58 -0.14
N VAL A 114 -4.50 30.87 -0.49
CA VAL A 114 -5.39 31.55 -1.44
C VAL A 114 -5.30 30.93 -2.83
N LEU A 115 -4.09 30.63 -3.32
CA LEU A 115 -3.87 30.01 -4.62
C LEU A 115 -4.45 28.60 -4.69
N GLN A 116 -4.28 27.77 -3.65
CA GLN A 116 -4.87 26.44 -3.59
C GLN A 116 -6.40 26.50 -3.63
N ARG A 117 -7.02 27.41 -2.86
CA ARG A 117 -8.48 27.60 -2.92
C ARG A 117 -8.95 28.06 -4.31
N ALA A 118 -8.24 29.00 -4.93
CA ALA A 118 -8.58 29.49 -6.26
C ALA A 118 -8.44 28.40 -7.33
N MET A 119 -7.36 27.63 -7.28
CA MET A 119 -7.12 26.49 -8.18
C MET A 119 -8.23 25.43 -8.07
N HIS A 120 -8.65 25.12 -6.84
CA HIS A 120 -9.75 24.19 -6.60
C HIS A 120 -11.07 24.71 -7.17
N GLN A 121 -11.40 25.98 -6.95
CA GLN A 121 -12.65 26.61 -7.44
C GLN A 121 -12.71 26.71 -8.96
N LEU A 122 -11.57 26.94 -9.61
CA LEU A 122 -11.48 27.13 -11.06
C LEU A 122 -11.39 25.79 -11.83
N GLY A 123 -11.28 24.65 -11.13
CA GLY A 123 -11.13 23.33 -11.77
C GLY A 123 -9.84 23.18 -12.58
N THR A 124 -8.91 24.14 -12.47
CA THR A 124 -7.65 24.18 -13.22
C THR A 124 -6.64 23.12 -12.76
N ASP A 125 -6.96 22.41 -11.68
CA ASP A 125 -6.22 21.24 -11.20
C ASP A 125 -6.18 20.10 -12.23
N ALA A 126 -7.07 20.09 -13.23
CA ALA A 126 -7.13 19.06 -14.27
C ALA A 126 -6.17 19.27 -15.46
N ALA A 127 -5.56 20.45 -15.63
CA ALA A 127 -4.85 20.82 -16.87
C ALA A 127 -3.38 20.34 -17.00
N GLY A 128 -2.91 19.50 -16.07
CA GLY A 128 -1.52 18.98 -16.03
C GLY A 128 -1.36 17.51 -16.44
N SER A 129 -2.26 16.98 -17.29
CA SER A 129 -2.50 15.55 -17.54
C SER A 129 -1.39 14.75 -18.26
N ALA A 130 -0.13 15.18 -18.20
CA ALA A 130 1.00 14.44 -18.76
C ALA A 130 2.02 13.93 -17.70
N GLN A 131 1.83 14.26 -16.41
CA GLN A 131 2.80 13.96 -15.34
C GLN A 131 2.30 12.98 -14.28
N GLY A 132 1.15 12.32 -14.48
CA GLY A 132 0.71 11.19 -13.63
C GLY A 132 0.06 11.54 -12.28
N TYR A 133 -0.05 12.83 -11.92
CA TYR A 133 -0.74 13.27 -10.71
C TYR A 133 -2.20 13.59 -11.03
N HIS A 134 -3.10 12.62 -10.84
CA HIS A 134 -4.53 12.86 -10.96
C HIS A 134 -5.02 13.66 -9.74
N HIS A 135 -5.22 14.96 -9.92
CA HIS A 135 -5.56 15.91 -8.86
C HIS A 135 -6.99 15.73 -8.37
N THR A 136 -7.14 14.80 -7.43
CA THR A 136 -8.45 14.45 -6.88
C THR A 136 -8.52 14.69 -5.38
N TYR A 137 -7.41 14.90 -4.67
CA TYR A 137 -7.35 14.96 -3.19
C TYR A 137 -8.51 15.71 -2.50
N GLN A 138 -8.83 16.94 -2.94
CA GLN A 138 -9.92 17.76 -2.36
C GLN A 138 -11.30 17.54 -2.98
N ASN A 139 -11.38 16.81 -4.10
CA ASN A 139 -12.66 16.45 -4.69
C ASN A 139 -13.34 15.39 -3.80
N LEU A 140 -14.25 15.82 -2.93
CA LEU A 140 -15.08 14.95 -2.09
C LEU A 140 -16.47 14.73 -2.70
N HIS A 141 -16.73 15.26 -3.90
CA HIS A 141 -18.02 15.10 -4.56
C HIS A 141 -18.22 13.63 -4.98
N ASN A 142 -19.43 13.12 -4.75
CA ASN A 142 -19.84 11.76 -5.10
C ASN A 142 -19.08 10.61 -4.41
N LEU A 143 -18.41 10.87 -3.27
CA LEU A 143 -17.83 9.79 -2.48
C LEU A 143 -18.93 8.90 -1.89
N ASN A 144 -18.77 7.59 -2.03
CA ASN A 144 -19.60 6.61 -1.33
C ASN A 144 -19.15 6.51 0.14
N LEU A 145 -19.54 7.50 0.95
CA LEU A 145 -19.22 7.55 2.37
C LEU A 145 -19.76 6.34 3.13
N THR A 146 -20.86 5.74 2.67
CA THR A 146 -21.39 4.50 3.25
C THR A 146 -20.41 3.34 3.08
N ALA A 147 -19.85 3.15 1.88
CA ALA A 147 -18.84 2.12 1.64
C ALA A 147 -17.53 2.40 2.40
N LEU A 148 -17.13 3.67 2.53
CA LEU A 148 -15.94 4.12 3.27
C LEU A 148 -16.14 4.18 4.80
N GLY A 149 -17.38 4.05 5.28
CA GLY A 149 -17.73 3.89 6.69
C GLY A 149 -18.03 2.45 7.07
N THR A 150 -17.99 1.51 6.11
CA THR A 150 -18.26 0.09 6.35
C THR A 150 -16.95 -0.68 6.48
N TYR A 151 -16.68 -1.19 7.68
CA TYR A 151 -15.42 -1.84 8.01
C TYR A 151 -15.57 -3.36 8.12
N PRO A 152 -14.64 -4.16 7.57
CA PRO A 152 -14.64 -5.61 7.78
C PRO A 152 -14.37 -5.95 9.26
N GLY A 153 -15.05 -6.99 9.76
CA GLY A 153 -14.75 -7.60 11.06
C GLY A 153 -13.41 -8.33 11.03
N ASP A 154 -12.91 -8.75 12.20
CA ASP A 154 -11.64 -9.50 12.24
C ASP A 154 -11.76 -10.87 11.55
N GLY A 155 -12.90 -11.55 11.70
CA GLY A 155 -13.19 -12.77 10.96
C GLY A 155 -13.28 -12.55 9.44
N ASP A 156 -13.78 -11.39 9.00
CA ASP A 156 -13.78 -11.04 7.57
C ASP A 156 -12.34 -10.81 7.08
N ILE A 157 -11.51 -10.12 7.86
CA ILE A 157 -10.09 -9.89 7.53
C ILE A 157 -9.35 -11.22 7.43
N GLU A 158 -9.61 -12.17 8.33
CA GLU A 158 -9.03 -13.53 8.26
C GLU A 158 -9.48 -14.27 7.00
N ALA A 159 -10.76 -14.25 6.67
CA ALA A 159 -11.27 -14.86 5.45
C ALA A 159 -10.70 -14.20 4.18
N ILE A 160 -10.56 -12.87 4.19
CA ILE A 160 -9.93 -12.10 3.11
C ILE A 160 -8.45 -12.46 2.99
N ALA A 161 -7.74 -12.66 4.10
CA ALA A 161 -6.34 -13.07 4.09
C ALA A 161 -6.16 -14.43 3.41
N VAL A 162 -7.04 -15.39 3.67
CA VAL A 162 -7.04 -16.69 2.96
C VAL A 162 -7.23 -16.48 1.45
N LYS A 163 -8.21 -15.67 1.05
CA LYS A 163 -8.45 -15.34 -0.38
C LYS A 163 -7.25 -14.64 -1.02
N ALA A 164 -6.63 -13.70 -0.31
CA ALA A 164 -5.44 -12.98 -0.75
C ALA A 164 -4.25 -13.93 -0.95
N ALA A 165 -4.06 -14.89 -0.06
CA ALA A 165 -2.99 -15.89 -0.18
C ALA A 165 -3.19 -16.79 -1.41
N LEU A 166 -4.44 -17.18 -1.71
CA LEU A 166 -4.78 -17.91 -2.93
C LEU A 166 -4.48 -17.07 -4.19
N ALA A 167 -4.93 -15.82 -4.23
CA ALA A 167 -4.65 -14.92 -5.35
C ALA A 167 -3.14 -14.68 -5.55
N ALA A 168 -2.39 -14.52 -4.45
CA ALA A 168 -0.94 -14.40 -4.50
C ALA A 168 -0.27 -15.67 -5.04
N ASN A 169 -0.75 -16.85 -4.64
CA ASN A 169 -0.27 -18.13 -5.16
C ASN A 169 -0.52 -18.22 -6.68
N ASP A 170 -1.70 -17.85 -7.15
CA ASP A 170 -2.04 -17.87 -8.57
C ASP A 170 -1.13 -16.93 -9.39
N ILE A 171 -0.81 -15.75 -8.86
CA ILE A 171 0.17 -14.83 -9.47
C ILE A 171 1.55 -15.50 -9.55
N LEU A 172 2.02 -16.09 -8.45
CA LEU A 172 3.35 -16.72 -8.41
C LEU A 172 3.45 -17.95 -9.31
N LYS A 173 2.38 -18.73 -9.44
CA LYS A 173 2.26 -19.84 -10.40
C LYS A 173 2.28 -19.34 -11.83
N GLY A 174 1.52 -18.28 -12.14
CA GLY A 174 1.53 -17.66 -13.47
C GLY A 174 2.93 -17.17 -13.88
N LEU A 175 3.75 -16.76 -12.90
CA LEU A 175 5.15 -16.36 -13.10
C LEU A 175 6.14 -17.54 -13.07
N ARG A 176 5.68 -18.79 -12.91
CA ARG A 176 6.49 -20.00 -12.72
C ARG A 176 7.46 -19.92 -11.54
N ILE A 177 7.18 -19.05 -10.57
CA ILE A 177 7.96 -18.87 -9.35
C ILE A 177 7.59 -19.94 -8.33
N TRP A 178 6.29 -20.25 -8.22
CA TRP A 178 5.76 -21.15 -7.20
C TRP A 178 6.30 -22.59 -7.33
N ASP A 179 6.34 -23.12 -8.55
CA ASP A 179 6.82 -24.49 -8.81
C ASP A 179 8.26 -24.69 -8.32
N ILE A 180 9.12 -23.69 -8.54
CA ILE A 180 10.54 -23.71 -8.13
C ILE A 180 10.68 -23.64 -6.60
N ILE A 181 9.81 -22.87 -5.93
CA ILE A 181 9.76 -22.83 -4.46
C ILE A 181 9.35 -24.21 -3.92
N GLU A 182 8.33 -24.83 -4.51
CA GLU A 182 7.79 -26.11 -4.07
C GLU A 182 8.78 -27.26 -4.26
N GLU A 183 9.38 -27.38 -5.45
CA GLU A 183 10.42 -28.36 -5.76
C GLU A 183 11.58 -28.31 -4.76
N ARG A 184 12.07 -27.10 -4.45
CA ARG A 184 13.19 -26.91 -3.52
C ARG A 184 12.81 -27.15 -2.06
N ASN A 185 11.59 -26.82 -1.67
CA ASN A 185 11.10 -27.16 -0.33
C ASN A 185 10.99 -28.68 -0.16
N ILE A 186 10.61 -29.42 -1.21
CA ILE A 186 10.61 -30.88 -1.23
C ILE A 186 12.04 -31.41 -1.10
N GLU A 187 13.01 -30.86 -1.85
CA GLU A 187 14.42 -31.24 -1.74
C GLU A 187 14.98 -30.99 -0.33
N LYS A 188 14.71 -29.82 0.27
CA LYS A 188 15.11 -29.52 1.66
C LYS A 188 14.50 -30.49 2.67
N ARG A 189 13.22 -30.86 2.50
CA ARG A 189 12.56 -31.85 3.37
C ARG A 189 13.17 -33.24 3.24
N LYS A 190 13.59 -33.64 2.04
CA LYS A 190 14.29 -34.92 1.80
C LYS A 190 15.70 -34.95 2.41
N GLN A 191 16.33 -33.79 2.58
CA GLN A 191 17.67 -33.66 3.15
C GLN A 191 17.66 -33.40 4.67
N ALA A 192 16.49 -33.18 5.28
CA ALA A 192 16.37 -33.03 6.72
C ALA A 192 16.69 -34.36 7.41
N PRO A 193 17.58 -34.40 8.43
CA PRO A 193 17.86 -35.63 9.16
C PRO A 193 16.58 -36.16 9.82
N LEU A 194 16.39 -37.48 9.77
CA LEU A 194 15.31 -38.15 10.52
C LEU A 194 15.48 -37.81 12.01
N PRO A 195 14.39 -37.50 12.73
CA PRO A 195 14.48 -37.29 14.17
C PRO A 195 15.06 -38.55 14.81
N ASP A 196 16.09 -38.37 15.66
CA ASP A 196 16.66 -39.45 16.46
C ASP A 196 15.53 -40.09 17.25
N ILE A 197 15.12 -41.29 16.82
CA ILE A 197 14.25 -42.15 17.59
C ILE A 197 15.13 -42.63 18.73
N LEU A 198 15.07 -41.94 19.88
CA LEU A 198 15.59 -42.46 21.13
C LEU A 198 14.87 -43.78 21.41
N VAL A 199 15.58 -44.88 21.17
CA VAL A 199 15.22 -46.19 21.67
C VAL A 199 15.54 -46.13 23.16
N ASP A 200 14.54 -45.79 23.97
CA ASP A 200 14.60 -45.99 25.42
C ASP A 200 14.79 -47.49 25.70
N GLY A 201 15.95 -47.84 26.24
CA GLY A 201 16.32 -49.18 26.71
C GLY A 201 16.54 -49.19 28.22
#